data_AF-A0A382EZ41-F1
#
_entry.id   AF-A0A382EZ41-F1
#
_cell.length_a   1.000
_cell.length_b   1.000
_cell.length_c   1.000
_cell.angle_alpha   90.00
_cell.angle_beta   90.00
_cell.angle_gamma   90.00
#
_symmetry.space_group_name_H-M   'P 1'
#
loop_
_entity.id
_entity.type
_entity.pdbx_description
1 polymer ?
#
loop_
_entity_poly.entity_id
_entity_poly.type
_entity_poly.pdbx_seq_one_letter_code
_entity_poly.pdbx_strand_id
1 'polypeptide(L)'
;MFIQEAKSYGFNTYAGVPCSFLKSFINYINDSSEIDYIPAANEGDAIAIAAGVYLGGEYSVVMLQNSGLGNAVNPITSLLQTFEIPILIVVTLRGDPSASPDEPQHRLMGEITTDLLDLMKIPWSW
;
A
#
# COMPACT_ATOMS: atom_id res chain seq x y z
N MET A 1 -5.19 11.59 -11.62
CA MET A 1 -6.59 11.32 -11.26
C MET A 1 -6.70 10.79 -9.83
N PHE A 2 -6.05 9.68 -9.44
CA PHE A 2 -6.05 9.22 -8.04
C PHE A 2 -5.30 10.12 -7.05
N ILE A 3 -4.02 10.43 -7.32
CA ILE A 3 -3.16 11.17 -6.37
C ILE A 3 -3.72 12.56 -6.05
N GLN A 4 -4.25 13.26 -7.05
CA GLN A 4 -4.88 14.57 -6.85
C GLN A 4 -6.15 14.48 -6.01
N GLU A 5 -6.95 13.44 -6.19
CA GLU A 5 -8.14 13.19 -5.39
C GLU A 5 -7.75 12.87 -3.95
N ALA A 6 -6.84 11.91 -3.74
CA ALA A 6 -6.31 11.56 -2.41
C ALA A 6 -5.74 12.79 -1.68
N LYS A 7 -5.00 13.64 -2.38
CA LYS A 7 -4.49 14.90 -1.85
C LYS A 7 -5.61 15.85 -1.40
N SER A 8 -6.72 15.93 -2.13
CA SER A 8 -7.88 16.76 -1.73
C SER A 8 -8.53 16.29 -0.42
N TYR A 9 -8.35 15.01 -0.06
CA TYR A 9 -8.74 14.43 1.23
C TYR A 9 -7.64 14.51 2.31
N GLY A 10 -6.49 15.14 2.01
CA GLY A 10 -5.40 15.35 2.97
C GLY A 10 -4.35 14.24 3.02
N PHE A 11 -4.37 13.29 2.09
CA PHE A 11 -3.32 12.27 1.97
C PHE A 11 -2.07 12.85 1.30
N ASN A 12 -1.15 13.34 2.13
CA ASN A 12 0.05 14.05 1.68
C ASN A 12 1.34 13.25 1.88
N THR A 13 1.32 12.19 2.68
CA THR A 13 2.50 11.33 2.90
C THR A 13 2.27 9.92 2.39
N TYR A 14 3.23 9.41 1.62
CA TYR A 14 3.20 8.10 0.99
C TYR A 14 4.40 7.30 1.45
N ALA A 15 4.19 6.06 1.88
CA ALA A 15 5.26 5.12 2.23
C ALA A 15 5.17 3.85 1.38
N GLY A 16 6.32 3.25 1.07
CA GLY A 16 6.34 2.03 0.29
C GLY A 16 7.73 1.51 -0.01
N VAL A 17 7.79 0.27 -0.49
CA VAL A 17 9.05 -0.33 -0.96
C VAL A 17 9.24 0.02 -2.43
N PRO A 18 10.37 0.64 -2.83
CA PRO A 18 10.63 0.98 -4.23
C PRO A 18 10.58 -0.27 -5.12
N CYS A 19 9.63 -0.33 -6.06
CA CYS A 19 9.46 -1.42 -7.02
C CYS A 19 9.18 -0.87 -8.42
N SER A 20 9.49 -1.65 -9.47
CA SER A 20 9.31 -1.24 -10.88
C SER A 20 7.88 -0.82 -11.22
N PHE A 21 6.86 -1.45 -10.61
CA PHE A 21 5.45 -1.08 -10.78
C PHE A 21 5.09 0.27 -10.12
N LEU A 22 5.83 0.67 -9.09
CA LEU A 22 5.64 1.94 -8.41
C LEU A 22 6.51 3.05 -9.01
N LYS A 23 7.41 2.76 -9.96
CA LYS A 23 8.37 3.73 -10.48
C LYS A 23 7.72 4.98 -11.06
N SER A 24 6.68 4.83 -11.89
CA SER A 24 5.96 5.97 -12.48
C SER A 24 5.23 6.79 -11.41
N PHE A 25 4.76 6.14 -10.35
CA PHE A 25 4.07 6.77 -9.23
C PHE A 25 5.04 7.55 -8.33
N ILE A 26 6.17 6.93 -7.98
CA ILE A 26 7.26 7.54 -7.22
C ILE A 26 7.84 8.74 -7.98
N ASN A 27 8.02 8.63 -9.31
CA ASN A 27 8.47 9.76 -10.12
C ASN A 27 7.48 10.93 -10.06
N TYR A 28 6.17 10.67 -10.16
CA TYR A 28 5.15 11.72 -10.04
C TYR A 28 5.18 12.39 -8.67
N ILE A 29 5.36 11.63 -7.59
CA ILE A 29 5.47 12.18 -6.25
C ILE A 29 6.76 13.01 -6.09
N ASN A 30 7.90 12.50 -6.55
CA ASN A 30 9.18 13.21 -6.46
C ASN A 30 9.18 14.55 -7.21
N ASP A 31 8.39 14.66 -8.28
CA ASP A 31 8.21 15.91 -9.03
C ASP A 31 7.21 16.87 -8.37
N SER A 32 6.51 16.43 -7.31
CA SER A 32 5.56 17.24 -6.54
C SER A 32 6.21 17.83 -5.29
N SER A 33 6.08 19.13 -5.07
CA SER A 33 6.51 19.78 -3.82
C SER A 33 5.49 19.65 -2.68
N GLU A 34 4.39 18.94 -2.89
CA GLU A 34 3.25 18.89 -1.97
C GLU A 34 2.95 17.47 -1.46
N ILE A 35 3.75 16.49 -1.87
CA ILE A 35 3.58 15.09 -1.50
C ILE A 35 4.93 14.55 -1.05
N ASP A 36 4.98 14.04 0.16
CA ASP A 36 6.17 13.42 0.72
C ASP A 36 6.16 11.91 0.44
N TYR A 37 7.21 11.40 -0.20
CA TYR A 37 7.44 9.96 -0.35
C TYR A 37 8.55 9.48 0.58
N ILE A 38 8.22 8.56 1.48
CA ILE A 38 9.16 7.95 2.41
C ILE A 38 9.44 6.51 1.96
N PRO A 39 10.62 6.23 1.39
CA PRO A 39 10.99 4.87 1.02
C PRO A 39 11.18 4.00 2.27
N ALA A 40 10.62 2.79 2.24
CA ALA A 40 10.75 1.80 3.30
C ALA A 40 11.66 0.64 2.87
N ALA A 41 12.36 0.02 3.82
CA ALA A 41 13.23 -1.12 3.53
C ALA A 41 12.44 -2.42 3.30
N ASN A 42 11.25 -2.53 3.89
CA ASN A 42 10.29 -3.62 3.67
C ASN A 42 8.85 -3.10 3.87
N GLU A 43 7.84 -3.90 3.54
CA GLU A 43 6.44 -3.48 3.63
C GLU A 43 5.96 -3.25 5.06
N GLY A 44 6.52 -3.98 6.04
CA GLY A 44 6.22 -3.74 7.45
C GLY A 44 6.75 -2.39 7.95
N ASP A 45 7.93 -1.98 7.51
CA ASP A 45 8.46 -0.65 7.78
C ASP A 45 7.56 0.43 7.15
N ALA A 46 7.04 0.19 5.93
CA ALA A 46 6.10 1.12 5.30
C ALA A 46 4.81 1.29 6.11
N ILE A 47 4.27 0.19 6.65
CA ILE A 47 3.11 0.22 7.55
C ILE A 47 3.44 0.98 8.85
N ALA A 48 4.60 0.74 9.46
CA ALA A 48 5.02 1.42 10.68
C ALA A 48 5.23 2.93 10.48
N ILE A 49 5.83 3.33 9.35
CA ILE A 49 5.99 4.74 8.97
C ILE A 49 4.62 5.39 8.82
N ALA A 50 3.71 4.78 8.06
CA ALA A 50 2.36 5.31 7.84
C ALA A 50 1.57 5.45 9.15
N ALA A 51 1.71 4.48 10.07
CA ALA A 51 1.15 4.57 11.40
C ALA A 51 1.73 5.75 12.20
N GLY A 52 3.04 5.96 12.13
CA GLY A 52 3.70 7.10 12.77
C GLY A 52 3.22 8.46 12.23
N VAL A 53 3.03 8.57 10.92
CA VAL A 53 2.47 9.78 10.27
C VAL A 53 1.05 10.06 10.81
N TYR A 54 0.21 9.03 10.90
CA TYR A 54 -1.13 9.17 11.48
C TYR A 54 -1.11 9.64 12.94
N LEU A 55 -0.23 9.06 13.75
CA LEU A 55 -0.06 9.47 15.15
C LEU A 55 0.50 10.91 15.27
N GLY A 56 1.18 11.40 14.23
CA GLY A 56 1.61 12.79 14.08
C GLY A 56 0.50 13.77 13.69
N GLY A 57 -0.71 13.28 13.36
CA GLY A 57 -1.86 14.09 12.99
C GLY A 57 -2.09 14.26 11.49
N GLU A 58 -1.41 13.47 10.65
CA GLU A 58 -1.50 13.55 9.18
C GLU A 58 -2.01 12.25 8.56
N TYR A 59 -2.65 12.31 7.39
CA TYR A 59 -3.08 11.10 6.70
C TYR A 59 -1.99 10.54 5.79
N SER A 60 -1.86 9.22 5.81
CA SER A 60 -0.83 8.49 5.07
C SER A 60 -1.39 7.42 4.15
N VAL A 61 -0.64 7.14 3.09
CA VAL A 61 -0.92 6.07 2.12
C VAL A 61 0.26 5.10 2.10
N VAL A 62 -0.03 3.80 2.14
CA VAL A 62 0.96 2.75 1.89
C VAL A 62 0.74 2.17 0.51
N MET A 63 1.79 2.20 -0.31
CA MET A 63 1.79 1.61 -1.65
C MET A 63 2.63 0.33 -1.62
N LEU A 64 2.02 -0.81 -1.94
CA LEU A 64 2.71 -2.09 -1.98
C LEU A 64 2.16 -3.01 -3.06
N GLN A 65 2.95 -4.00 -3.47
CA GLN A 65 2.47 -5.09 -4.33
C GLN A 65 1.75 -6.14 -3.49
N ASN A 66 0.80 -6.88 -4.07
CA ASN A 66 0.09 -7.97 -3.38
C ASN A 66 1.02 -9.01 -2.74
N SER A 67 2.19 -9.32 -3.29
CA SER A 67 3.19 -10.15 -2.59
C SER A 67 3.67 -9.52 -1.28
N GLY A 68 3.87 -8.20 -1.28
CA GLY A 68 4.24 -7.41 -0.12
C GLY A 68 3.11 -7.29 0.92
N LEU A 69 1.84 -7.47 0.51
CA LEU A 69 0.71 -7.58 1.44
C LEU A 69 0.92 -8.79 2.37
N GLY A 70 1.47 -9.89 1.86
CA GLY A 70 1.87 -11.06 2.65
C GLY A 70 2.89 -10.72 3.74
N ASN A 71 3.89 -9.88 3.43
CA ASN A 71 4.86 -9.40 4.41
C ASN A 71 4.22 -8.44 5.44
N ALA A 72 3.23 -7.67 5.00
CA ALA A 72 2.55 -6.66 5.81
C ALA A 72 1.46 -7.23 6.74
N VAL A 73 1.12 -8.54 6.66
CA VAL A 73 0.07 -9.15 7.49
C VAL A 73 0.28 -8.88 8.98
N ASN A 74 1.47 -9.17 9.50
CA ASN A 74 1.76 -9.00 10.92
C ASN A 74 1.65 -7.53 11.37
N PRO A 75 2.29 -6.54 10.73
CA PRO A 75 2.13 -5.15 11.16
C PRO A 75 0.72 -4.60 10.92
N ILE A 76 -0.01 -5.01 9.89
CA ILE A 76 -1.42 -4.59 9.75
C ILE A 76 -2.26 -5.11 10.92
N THR A 77 -2.16 -6.39 11.23
CA THR A 77 -3.00 -7.03 12.25
C THR A 77 -2.58 -6.66 13.68
N SER A 78 -1.28 -6.56 13.96
CA SER A 78 -0.76 -6.31 15.31
C SER A 78 -0.59 -4.83 15.65
N LEU A 79 -0.45 -3.93 14.67
CA LEU A 79 -0.31 -2.49 14.88
C LEU A 79 -1.57 -1.75 14.44
N LEU A 80 -1.89 -1.75 13.14
CA LEU A 80 -2.98 -0.90 12.64
C LEU A 80 -4.33 -1.26 13.24
N GLN A 81 -4.70 -2.54 13.19
CA GLN A 81 -5.98 -3.01 13.72
C GLN A 81 -6.05 -2.94 15.24
N THR A 82 -4.97 -3.32 15.95
CA THR A 82 -4.91 -3.27 17.42
C THR A 82 -5.13 -1.87 17.97
N PHE A 83 -4.57 -0.86 17.31
CA PHE A 83 -4.64 0.53 17.75
C PHE A 83 -5.65 1.38 16.97
N GLU A 84 -6.48 0.73 16.14
CA GLU A 84 -7.51 1.38 15.31
C GLU A 84 -6.95 2.55 14.47
N ILE A 85 -5.74 2.39 13.92
CA ILE A 85 -5.05 3.39 13.12
C ILE A 85 -5.54 3.31 11.65
N PRO A 86 -6.29 4.32 11.14
CA PRO A 86 -6.83 4.31 9.80
C PRO A 86 -5.80 4.86 8.81
N ILE A 87 -5.22 3.97 8.01
CA ILE A 87 -4.38 4.35 6.85
C ILE A 87 -4.99 3.83 5.56
N LEU A 88 -4.70 4.49 4.44
CA LEU A 88 -5.07 3.99 3.12
C LEU A 88 -3.97 3.05 2.60
N ILE A 89 -4.32 1.82 2.22
CA ILE A 89 -3.38 0.88 1.62
C ILE A 89 -3.78 0.65 0.16
N VAL A 90 -2.86 0.94 -0.75
CA VAL A 90 -3.00 0.66 -2.17
C VAL A 90 -2.17 -0.57 -2.50
N VAL A 91 -2.86 -1.65 -2.84
CA VAL A 91 -2.26 -2.93 -3.19
C VAL A 91 -2.29 -3.10 -4.70
N THR A 92 -1.13 -3.15 -5.36
CA THR A 92 -1.08 -3.50 -6.78
C THR A 92 -1.24 -5.00 -6.96
N LEU A 93 -2.11 -5.42 -7.90
CA LEU A 93 -2.37 -6.82 -8.19
C LEU A 93 -1.44 -7.33 -9.29
N ARG A 94 -0.53 -8.25 -8.94
CA ARG A 94 0.22 -9.07 -9.91
C ARG A 94 -0.38 -10.46 -10.00
N GLY A 95 -0.31 -11.07 -11.18
CA GLY A 95 -0.86 -12.41 -11.42
C GLY A 95 -2.39 -12.47 -11.46
N ASP A 96 -3.05 -11.37 -11.82
CA ASP A 96 -4.51 -11.29 -11.98
C ASP A 96 -5.03 -12.43 -12.91
N PRO A 97 -5.88 -13.34 -12.41
CA PRO A 97 -6.42 -14.44 -13.20
C PRO A 97 -7.24 -14.00 -14.43
N SER A 98 -7.75 -12.76 -14.42
CA SER A 98 -8.53 -12.16 -15.51
C SER A 98 -7.68 -11.40 -16.54
N ALA A 99 -6.39 -11.18 -16.25
CA ALA A 99 -5.48 -10.44 -17.12
C ALA A 99 -4.58 -11.37 -17.95
N SER A 100 -3.75 -10.77 -18.80
CA SER A 100 -2.71 -11.49 -19.54
C SER A 100 -1.75 -12.22 -18.58
N PRO A 101 -1.21 -13.40 -18.98
CA PRO A 101 -0.31 -14.17 -18.13
C PRO A 101 0.89 -13.36 -17.64
N ASP A 102 1.09 -13.36 -16.33
CA ASP A 102 2.25 -12.81 -15.64
C ASP A 102 3.25 -13.92 -15.30
N GLU A 103 4.40 -13.55 -14.74
CA GLU A 103 5.43 -14.48 -14.30
C GLU A 103 4.87 -15.50 -13.28
N PRO A 104 5.29 -16.78 -13.35
CA PRO A 104 4.70 -17.87 -12.57
C PRO A 104 4.63 -17.61 -11.06
N GLN A 105 5.61 -16.90 -10.50
CA GLN A 105 5.67 -16.59 -9.07
C GLN A 105 4.54 -15.67 -8.58
N HIS A 106 3.86 -14.93 -9.45
CA HIS A 106 2.78 -14.04 -9.06
C HIS A 106 1.41 -14.71 -9.05
N ARG A 107 1.27 -15.87 -9.70
CA ARG A 107 -0.04 -16.51 -9.97
C ARG A 107 -0.87 -16.74 -8.71
N LEU A 108 -0.30 -17.40 -7.71
CA LEU A 108 -1.04 -17.72 -6.48
C LEU A 108 -1.41 -16.44 -5.74
N MET A 109 -0.49 -15.49 -5.62
CA MET A 109 -0.78 -14.21 -4.97
C MET A 109 -1.90 -13.46 -5.69
N GLY A 110 -1.91 -13.44 -7.02
CA GLY A 110 -2.98 -12.81 -7.79
C GLY A 110 -4.35 -13.45 -7.54
N GLU A 111 -4.40 -14.77 -7.43
CA GLU A 111 -5.63 -15.51 -7.12
C GLU A 111 -6.16 -15.22 -5.70
N ILE A 112 -5.29 -15.21 -4.69
CA ILE A 112 -5.72 -15.18 -3.27
C ILE A 112 -5.73 -13.77 -2.64
N THR A 113 -5.41 -12.71 -3.38
CA THR A 113 -5.21 -11.36 -2.79
C THR A 113 -6.47 -10.87 -2.07
N THR A 114 -7.65 -11.00 -2.68
CA THR A 114 -8.91 -10.57 -2.08
C THR A 114 -9.31 -11.46 -0.91
N ASP A 115 -9.11 -12.77 -1.03
CA ASP A 115 -9.35 -13.72 0.07
C ASP A 115 -8.49 -13.41 1.29
N LEU A 116 -7.25 -12.97 1.07
CA LEU A 116 -6.35 -12.53 2.14
C LEU A 116 -6.84 -11.25 2.81
N LEU A 117 -7.33 -10.27 2.04
CA LEU A 117 -7.94 -9.04 2.59
C LEU A 117 -9.20 -9.35 3.41
N ASP A 118 -10.05 -10.25 2.91
CA ASP A 118 -11.25 -10.71 3.60
C ASP A 118 -10.91 -11.45 4.90
N LEU A 119 -9.89 -12.33 4.86
CA LEU A 119 -9.41 -13.06 6.04
C LEU A 119 -8.87 -12.12 7.11
N MET A 120 -8.15 -11.06 6.70
CA MET A 120 -7.67 -10.01 7.60
C MET A 120 -8.79 -9.04 8.02
N LYS A 121 -10.01 -9.17 7.49
CA LYS A 121 -11.15 -8.29 7.75
C LYS A 121 -10.88 -6.83 7.40
N ILE A 122 -10.14 -6.60 6.33
CA ILE A 122 -9.82 -5.26 5.83
C ILE A 122 -10.88 -4.91 4.77
N PRO A 123 -11.61 -3.79 4.89
CA PRO A 123 -12.50 -3.34 3.83
C PRO A 123 -11.70 -2.92 2.59
N TRP A 124 -12.12 -3.33 1.41
CA TRP A 124 -11.39 -3.08 0.17
C TRP A 124 -12.33 -2.86 -1.03
N SER A 125 -11.79 -2.23 -2.08
CA SER A 125 -12.48 -1.96 -3.35
C SER A 125 -11.51 -2.08 -4.52
N TRP A 126 -12.01 -2.51 -5.69
CA TRP A 126 -11.29 -2.58 -6.97
C TRP A 126 -11.21 -1.22 -7.69
#